data_AF-A0A6N6KYX5-F1
#
_entry.id   AF-A0A6N6KYX5-F1
#
_cell.length_a   1.000
_cell.length_b   1.000
_cell.length_c   1.000
_cell.angle_alpha   90.00
_cell.angle_beta   90.00
_cell.angle_gamma   90.00
#
_symmetry.space_group_name_H-M   'P 1'
#
loop_
_entity.id
_entity.type
_entity.pdbx_description
1 polymer ?
#
loop_
_entity_poly.entity_id
_entity_poly.type
_entity_poly.pdbx_seq_one_letter_code
_entity_poly.pdbx_strand_id
1 'polypeptide(L)'
;MNRLDHNLSHAWHVALNQYSNENRSLEESESLNWMYEAKSLADEVPRLAILFKLERTGQLPAVHQQCSHAQPEEVKDNHLLCCLGVECRKCPHLLALEQAEVEPEQMDVIKAWTCAGHIVGEAIKGHIDTSEGFLMTVDDRMYWDRVYTSMAGGDWEEEPE
;
A
#
# COMPACT_ATOMS: atom_id res chain seq x y z
N MET A 1 -8.12 -9.11 11.88
CA MET A 1 -8.96 -8.73 10.72
C MET A 1 -8.45 -9.53 9.53
N ASN A 2 -9.32 -10.09 8.70
CA ASN A 2 -8.91 -10.89 7.54
C ASN A 2 -9.05 -10.07 6.26
N ARG A 3 -8.21 -10.31 5.25
CA ARG A 3 -8.42 -9.76 3.90
C ARG A 3 -9.74 -10.27 3.32
N LEU A 4 -10.24 -9.56 2.32
CA LEU A 4 -11.42 -9.99 1.59
C LEU A 4 -11.16 -11.35 0.92
N ASP A 5 -12.16 -12.23 0.98
CA ASP A 5 -12.14 -13.46 0.18
C ASP A 5 -12.12 -13.11 -1.33
N HIS A 6 -11.41 -13.92 -2.12
CA HIS A 6 -11.28 -13.69 -3.57
C HIS A 6 -12.63 -13.60 -4.28
N ASN A 7 -13.58 -14.49 -3.97
CA ASN A 7 -14.88 -14.49 -4.61
C ASN A 7 -15.70 -13.26 -4.24
N LEU A 8 -15.60 -12.82 -2.97
CA LEU A 8 -16.23 -11.58 -2.52
C LEU A 8 -15.61 -10.35 -3.21
N SER A 9 -14.29 -10.26 -3.26
CA SER A 9 -13.56 -9.17 -3.94
C SER A 9 -13.90 -9.11 -5.43
N HIS A 10 -13.99 -10.26 -6.10
CA HIS A 10 -14.38 -10.37 -7.50
C HIS A 10 -15.83 -9.94 -7.73
N ALA A 11 -16.78 -10.45 -6.94
CA ALA A 11 -18.19 -10.10 -7.06
C ALA A 11 -18.42 -8.59 -6.86
N TRP A 12 -17.73 -8.00 -5.87
CA TRP A 12 -17.76 -6.55 -5.65
C TRP A 12 -17.21 -5.80 -6.87
N HIS A 13 -16.05 -6.19 -7.41
CA HIS A 13 -15.47 -5.55 -8.60
C HIS A 13 -16.40 -5.60 -9.82
N VAL A 14 -17.05 -6.75 -10.06
CA VAL A 14 -18.02 -6.91 -11.17
C VAL A 14 -19.21 -5.95 -11.00
N ALA A 15 -19.76 -5.84 -9.79
CA ALA A 15 -20.86 -4.92 -9.51
C ALA A 15 -20.48 -3.46 -9.75
N LEU A 16 -19.26 -3.05 -9.35
CA LEU A 16 -18.75 -1.70 -9.63
C LEU A 16 -18.62 -1.44 -11.13
N ASN A 17 -18.05 -2.38 -11.88
CA ASN A 17 -17.89 -2.25 -13.32
C ASN A 17 -19.24 -2.18 -14.04
N GLN A 18 -20.22 -2.97 -13.61
CA GLN A 18 -21.56 -2.91 -14.17
C GLN A 18 -22.18 -1.52 -13.94
N TYR A 19 -22.17 -1.04 -12.70
CA TYR A 19 -22.71 0.27 -12.37
C TYR A 19 -21.99 1.41 -13.10
N SER A 20 -20.66 1.39 -13.14
CA SER A 20 -19.85 2.36 -13.87
C SER A 20 -20.16 2.38 -15.37
N ASN A 21 -20.34 1.20 -15.99
CA ASN A 21 -20.71 1.10 -17.41
C ASN A 21 -22.13 1.63 -17.70
N GLU A 22 -23.07 1.43 -16.78
CA GLU A 22 -24.44 1.92 -16.90
C GLU A 22 -24.56 3.45 -16.74
N ASN A 23 -23.61 4.08 -16.06
CA ASN A 23 -23.61 5.51 -15.72
C ASN A 23 -22.42 6.26 -16.35
N ARG A 24 -22.00 5.84 -17.55
CA ARG A 24 -20.74 6.26 -18.18
C ARG A 24 -20.87 7.57 -18.97
N SER A 25 -21.37 8.65 -18.36
CA SER A 25 -21.00 9.98 -18.86
C SER A 25 -19.61 10.36 -18.32
N LEU A 26 -18.84 11.18 -19.06
CA LEU A 26 -17.46 11.53 -18.67
C LEU A 26 -17.40 12.19 -17.29
N GLU A 27 -18.37 13.07 -16.98
CA GLU A 27 -18.48 13.73 -15.67
C GLU A 27 -18.87 12.75 -14.55
N GLU A 28 -19.69 11.74 -14.84
CA GLU A 28 -20.07 10.72 -13.85
C GLU A 28 -18.93 9.74 -13.59
N SER A 29 -18.06 9.46 -14.57
CA SER A 29 -16.98 8.48 -14.41
C SER A 29 -15.95 8.85 -13.33
N GLU A 30 -15.56 10.12 -13.23
CA GLU A 30 -14.70 10.61 -12.15
C GLU A 30 -15.42 10.58 -10.79
N SER A 31 -16.74 10.79 -10.80
CA SER A 31 -17.58 10.77 -9.60
C SER A 31 -17.73 9.40 -8.95
N LEU A 32 -17.37 8.30 -9.64
CA LEU A 32 -17.52 6.93 -9.17
C LEU A 32 -16.21 6.28 -8.67
N ASN A 33 -15.07 6.94 -8.83
CA ASN A 33 -13.75 6.39 -8.43
C ASN A 33 -13.68 6.01 -6.95
N TRP A 34 -14.35 6.76 -6.07
CA TRP A 34 -14.40 6.47 -4.64
C TRP A 34 -14.96 5.07 -4.31
N MET A 35 -15.79 4.49 -5.19
CA MET A 35 -16.32 3.14 -4.99
C MET A 35 -15.23 2.08 -5.15
N TYR A 36 -14.30 2.28 -6.09
CA TYR A 36 -13.13 1.42 -6.27
C TYR A 36 -12.16 1.61 -5.10
N GLU A 37 -11.98 2.85 -4.64
CA GLU A 37 -11.17 3.13 -3.45
C GLU A 37 -11.73 2.48 -2.19
N ALA A 38 -13.05 2.45 -2.02
CA ALA A 38 -13.69 1.74 -0.90
C ALA A 38 -13.36 0.24 -0.91
N LYS A 39 -13.30 -0.38 -2.09
CA LYS A 39 -12.85 -1.77 -2.24
C LYS A 39 -11.37 -1.92 -1.91
N SER A 40 -10.51 -1.00 -2.38
CA SER A 40 -9.08 -0.99 -2.07
C SER A 40 -8.84 -0.89 -0.56
N LEU A 41 -9.55 0.00 0.15
CA LEU A 41 -9.50 0.10 1.61
C LEU A 41 -9.84 -1.22 2.30
N ALA A 42 -10.93 -1.87 1.88
CA ALA A 42 -11.39 -3.11 2.49
C ALA A 42 -10.38 -4.26 2.34
N ASP A 43 -9.58 -4.27 1.26
CA ASP A 43 -8.54 -5.27 1.05
C ASP A 43 -7.20 -4.92 1.72
N GLU A 44 -6.79 -3.65 1.70
CA GLU A 44 -5.50 -3.20 2.23
C GLU A 44 -5.50 -3.08 3.76
N VAL A 45 -6.57 -2.58 4.39
CA VAL A 45 -6.59 -2.31 5.84
C VAL A 45 -6.20 -3.54 6.69
N PRO A 46 -6.69 -4.77 6.42
CA PRO A 46 -6.25 -5.95 7.16
C PRO A 46 -4.74 -6.20 7.07
N ARG A 47 -4.12 -5.96 5.90
CA ARG A 47 -2.67 -6.06 5.69
C ARG A 47 -1.93 -4.98 6.49
N LEU A 48 -2.42 -3.74 6.45
CA LEU A 48 -1.83 -2.61 7.16
C LEU A 48 -1.82 -2.82 8.68
N ALA A 49 -2.90 -3.35 9.24
CA ALA A 49 -2.96 -3.66 10.67
C ALA A 49 -1.90 -4.71 11.09
N ILE A 50 -1.60 -5.69 10.23
CA ILE A 50 -0.52 -6.64 10.46
C ILE A 50 0.83 -5.94 10.41
N LEU A 51 1.06 -5.07 9.43
CA LEU A 51 2.31 -4.31 9.31
C LEU A 51 2.56 -3.40 10.52
N PHE A 52 1.55 -2.65 10.96
CA PHE A 52 1.67 -1.81 12.17
C PHE A 52 2.00 -2.65 13.40
N LYS A 53 1.36 -3.82 13.55
CA LYS A 53 1.72 -4.76 14.60
C LYS A 53 3.19 -5.19 14.51
N LEU A 54 3.66 -5.59 13.32
CA LEU A 54 5.04 -6.04 13.12
C LEU A 54 6.05 -4.94 13.41
N GLU A 55 5.77 -3.69 13.01
CA GLU A 55 6.61 -2.53 13.34
C GLU A 55 6.63 -2.30 14.86
N ARG A 56 5.46 -2.28 15.51
CA ARG A 56 5.32 -2.11 16.97
C ARG A 56 6.05 -3.20 17.76
N THR A 57 5.99 -4.46 17.31
CA THR A 57 6.63 -5.59 18.00
C THR A 57 8.09 -5.80 17.60
N GLY A 58 8.64 -4.98 16.69
CA GLY A 58 10.01 -5.14 16.20
C GLY A 58 10.23 -6.42 15.40
N GLN A 59 9.18 -6.93 14.75
CA GLN A 59 9.16 -8.18 13.97
C GLN A 59 9.23 -7.95 12.45
N LEU A 60 9.53 -6.74 12.01
CA LEU A 60 9.83 -6.47 10.60
C LEU A 60 11.09 -7.24 10.15
N PRO A 61 11.20 -7.63 8.87
CA PRO A 61 12.37 -8.33 8.36
C PRO A 61 13.67 -7.56 8.60
N ALA A 62 14.69 -8.24 9.13
CA ALA A 62 16.02 -7.67 9.32
C ALA A 62 16.97 -7.92 8.13
N VAL A 63 16.54 -8.72 7.17
CA VAL A 63 17.34 -9.15 6.02
C VAL A 63 16.47 -9.11 4.78
N HIS A 64 16.96 -8.44 3.74
CA HIS A 64 16.39 -8.44 2.39
C HIS A 64 17.08 -9.51 1.53
N GLN A 65 16.33 -10.21 0.70
CA GLN A 65 16.89 -11.08 -0.33
C GLN A 65 16.06 -10.98 -1.60
N GLN A 66 16.64 -10.44 -2.68
CA GLN A 66 15.91 -10.14 -3.92
C GLN A 66 15.28 -11.37 -4.58
N CYS A 67 16.00 -12.50 -4.57
CA CYS A 67 15.56 -13.79 -5.08
C CYS A 67 16.36 -14.91 -4.40
N SER A 68 15.97 -16.17 -4.61
CA SER A 68 16.63 -17.34 -4.00
C SER A 68 18.13 -17.45 -4.29
N HIS A 69 18.62 -16.81 -5.35
CA HIS A 69 20.03 -16.84 -5.76
C HIS A 69 20.81 -15.59 -5.34
N ALA A 70 20.14 -14.52 -4.90
CA ALA A 70 20.79 -13.30 -4.46
C ALA A 70 21.41 -13.48 -3.07
N GLN A 71 22.52 -12.80 -2.81
CA GLN A 71 23.09 -12.74 -1.47
C GLN A 71 22.12 -11.97 -0.55
N PRO A 72 21.83 -12.47 0.67
CA PRO A 72 21.05 -11.72 1.63
C PRO A 72 21.78 -10.45 2.10
N GLU A 73 21.02 -9.39 2.34
CA GLU A 73 21.52 -8.07 2.73
C GLU A 73 20.83 -7.59 4.01
N GLU A 74 21.61 -7.05 4.95
CA GLU A 74 21.09 -6.54 6.23
C GLU A 74 20.30 -5.24 6.07
N VAL A 75 19.16 -5.15 6.76
CA VAL A 75 18.28 -3.97 6.81
C VAL A 75 18.44 -3.29 8.17
N LYS A 76 19.22 -2.19 8.22
CA LYS A 76 19.71 -1.59 9.48
C LYS A 76 18.70 -0.76 10.28
N ASP A 77 17.57 -0.36 9.70
CA ASP A 77 16.45 0.32 10.38
C ASP A 77 15.18 0.09 9.57
N ASN A 78 14.62 -1.12 9.63
CA ASN A 78 13.39 -1.40 8.92
C ASN A 78 12.20 -0.70 9.60
N HIS A 79 11.40 0.01 8.83
CA HIS A 79 10.24 0.77 9.28
C HIS A 79 9.22 0.89 8.15
N LEU A 80 8.00 1.29 8.49
CA LEU A 80 6.93 1.48 7.53
C LEU A 80 7.02 2.85 6.86
N LEU A 81 6.95 2.84 5.54
CA LEU A 81 6.85 3.99 4.66
C LEU A 81 5.47 4.00 3.99
N CYS A 82 4.76 5.11 4.13
CA CYS A 82 3.53 5.37 3.39
C CYS A 82 3.85 5.68 1.92
N CYS A 83 2.97 5.28 0.99
CA CYS A 83 3.09 5.61 -0.43
C CYS A 83 3.07 7.12 -0.71
N LEU A 84 2.66 7.94 0.27
CA LEU A 84 2.78 9.41 0.25
C LEU A 84 4.20 9.90 0.64
N GLY A 85 5.16 9.00 0.85
CA GLY A 85 6.57 9.33 1.12
C GLY A 85 6.91 9.66 2.58
N VAL A 86 6.06 9.28 3.54
CA VAL A 86 6.24 9.60 4.97
C VAL A 86 6.45 8.33 5.78
N GLU A 87 7.45 8.32 6.67
CA GLU A 87 7.61 7.27 7.69
C GLU A 87 6.41 7.26 8.63
N CYS A 88 5.76 6.10 8.79
CA CYS A 88 4.53 6.00 9.58
C CYS A 88 4.73 6.45 11.04
N ARG A 89 5.88 6.11 11.65
CA ARG A 89 6.26 6.55 13.00
C ARG A 89 6.48 8.08 13.12
N LYS A 90 6.62 8.80 12.00
CA LYS A 90 6.78 10.26 11.94
C LYS A 90 5.54 10.96 11.37
N CYS A 91 4.51 10.21 10.96
CA CYS A 91 3.32 10.78 10.37
C CYS A 91 2.50 11.55 11.43
N PRO A 92 2.25 12.86 11.27
CA PRO A 92 1.56 13.66 12.28
C PRO A 92 0.13 13.16 12.54
N HIS A 93 -0.54 12.63 11.51
CA HIS A 93 -1.89 12.06 11.65
C HIS A 93 -1.90 10.80 12.52
N LEU A 94 -0.88 9.94 12.39
CA LEU A 94 -0.79 8.71 13.17
C LEU A 94 -0.31 8.98 14.60
N LEU A 95 0.61 9.92 14.78
CA LEU A 95 1.06 10.38 16.10
C LEU A 95 -0.08 10.98 16.92
N ALA A 96 -1.00 11.71 16.28
CA ALA A 96 -2.18 12.25 16.96
C ALA A 96 -3.07 11.16 17.58
N LEU A 97 -3.09 9.95 17.00
CA LEU A 97 -3.91 8.83 17.48
C LEU A 97 -3.33 8.19 18.73
N GLU A 98 -2.04 8.36 19.01
CA GLU A 98 -1.36 7.73 20.17
C GLU A 98 -1.86 8.25 21.52
N GLN A 99 -2.66 9.31 21.52
CA GLN A 99 -3.36 9.82 22.70
C GLN A 99 -4.60 8.99 23.07
N ALA A 100 -5.06 8.08 22.20
CA ALA A 100 -6.22 7.25 22.46
C ALA A 100 -5.89 6.15 23.50
N GLU A 101 -6.73 6.04 24.53
CA GLU A 101 -6.62 4.99 25.55
C GLU A 101 -7.26 3.69 25.03
N VAL A 102 -6.50 2.92 24.26
CA VAL A 102 -6.93 1.65 23.65
C VAL A 102 -5.84 0.60 23.75
N GLU A 103 -6.22 -0.68 23.57
CA GLU A 103 -5.25 -1.76 23.53
C GLU A 103 -4.29 -1.62 22.33
N PRO A 104 -3.03 -2.11 22.42
CA PRO A 104 -2.06 -1.98 21.34
C PRO A 104 -2.55 -2.55 20.01
N GLU A 105 -3.25 -3.69 20.02
CA GLU A 105 -3.83 -4.29 18.80
C GLU A 105 -4.95 -3.44 18.22
N GLN A 106 -5.70 -2.72 19.06
CA GLN A 106 -6.72 -1.77 18.60
C GLN A 106 -6.06 -0.54 17.98
N MET A 107 -4.94 -0.07 18.55
CA MET A 107 -4.14 1.01 17.97
C MET A 107 -3.63 0.65 16.57
N ASP A 108 -3.14 -0.58 16.36
CA ASP A 108 -2.68 -1.06 15.06
C ASP A 108 -3.81 -0.98 14.00
N VAL A 109 -5.03 -1.33 14.39
CA VAL A 109 -6.23 -1.26 13.53
C VAL A 109 -6.65 0.19 13.26
N ILE A 110 -6.63 1.05 14.27
CA ILE A 110 -6.96 2.47 14.15
C ILE A 110 -5.97 3.16 13.19
N LYS A 111 -4.67 2.94 13.39
CA LYS A 111 -3.61 3.45 12.49
C LYS A 111 -3.80 2.94 11.06
N ALA A 112 -4.15 1.67 10.86
CA ALA A 112 -4.42 1.10 9.54
C ALA A 112 -5.58 1.81 8.82
N TRP A 113 -6.73 1.96 9.48
CA TRP A 113 -7.88 2.66 8.91
C TRP A 113 -7.59 4.13 8.62
N THR A 114 -6.94 4.83 9.55
CA THR A 114 -6.61 6.25 9.36
C THR A 114 -5.60 6.46 8.24
N CYS A 115 -4.55 5.63 8.17
CA CYS A 115 -3.55 5.72 7.11
C CYS A 115 -4.17 5.45 5.74
N ALA A 116 -4.94 4.37 5.61
CA ALA A 116 -5.59 4.00 4.36
C ALA A 116 -6.61 5.06 3.93
N GLY A 117 -7.43 5.56 4.86
CA GLY A 117 -8.38 6.63 4.60
C GLY A 117 -7.71 7.94 4.17
N HIS A 118 -6.55 8.27 4.73
CA HIS A 118 -5.76 9.43 4.31
C HIS A 118 -5.24 9.26 2.87
N ILE A 119 -4.66 8.10 2.53
CA ILE A 119 -4.18 7.79 1.18
C ILE A 119 -5.32 7.92 0.15
N VAL A 120 -6.47 7.29 0.43
CA VAL A 120 -7.64 7.39 -0.45
C VAL A 120 -8.18 8.81 -0.55
N GLY A 121 -8.20 9.55 0.56
CA GLY A 121 -8.60 10.95 0.58
C GLY A 121 -7.73 11.82 -0.34
N GLU A 122 -6.43 11.52 -0.44
CA GLU A 122 -5.54 12.18 -1.39
C GLU A 122 -5.71 11.63 -2.83
N ALA A 123 -5.91 10.32 -3.00
CA ALA A 123 -6.16 9.67 -4.29
C ALA A 123 -7.43 10.17 -4.99
N ILE A 124 -8.45 10.58 -4.23
CA ILE A 124 -9.67 11.20 -4.78
C ILE A 124 -9.40 12.64 -5.26
N LYS A 125 -8.43 13.35 -4.68
CA LYS A 125 -8.08 14.73 -5.08
C LYS A 125 -7.13 14.77 -6.28
N GLY A 126 -6.35 13.73 -6.48
CA GLY A 126 -5.37 13.63 -7.55
C GLY A 126 -4.77 12.23 -7.63
N HIS A 127 -3.94 11.98 -8.64
CA HIS A 127 -3.37 10.65 -8.82
C HIS A 127 -2.32 10.34 -7.75
N ILE A 128 -2.58 9.31 -6.94
CA ILE A 128 -1.61 8.69 -6.04
C ILE A 128 -1.32 7.29 -6.58
N ASP A 129 -0.06 7.01 -6.88
CA ASP A 129 0.36 5.67 -7.25
C ASP A 129 0.36 4.77 -6.01
N THR A 130 -0.47 3.73 -6.05
CA THR A 130 -0.61 2.73 -4.99
C THR A 130 -0.26 1.32 -5.49
N SER A 131 0.35 1.21 -6.68
CA SER A 131 0.68 -0.07 -7.32
C SER A 131 1.65 -0.93 -6.52
N GLU A 132 2.53 -0.31 -5.73
CA GLU A 132 3.45 -0.98 -4.80
C GLU A 132 2.80 -1.31 -3.44
N GLY A 133 1.56 -0.85 -3.21
CA GLY A 133 0.81 -0.96 -1.97
C GLY A 133 0.76 0.35 -1.17
N PHE A 134 -0.13 0.40 -0.17
CA PHE A 134 -0.33 1.62 0.64
C PHE A 134 0.83 1.88 1.60
N LEU A 135 1.34 0.81 2.22
CA LEU A 135 2.52 0.82 3.07
C LEU A 135 3.55 -0.17 2.53
N MET A 136 4.81 0.24 2.57
CA MET A 136 6.00 -0.55 2.26
C MET A 136 6.93 -0.56 3.47
N THR A 137 7.70 -1.63 3.63
CA THR A 137 8.88 -1.64 4.50
C THR A 137 10.11 -1.12 3.75
N VAL A 138 11.24 -0.95 4.45
CA VAL A 138 12.51 -0.60 3.80
C VAL A 138 12.99 -1.71 2.87
N ASP A 139 12.77 -2.99 3.23
CA ASP A 139 13.11 -4.10 2.35
C ASP A 139 12.20 -4.19 1.12
N ASP A 140 10.91 -3.89 1.24
CA ASP A 140 10.02 -3.74 0.08
C ASP A 140 10.54 -2.64 -0.87
N ARG A 141 11.00 -1.51 -0.33
CA ARG A 141 11.60 -0.44 -1.14
C ARG A 141 12.88 -0.90 -1.84
N MET A 142 13.74 -1.63 -1.15
CA MET A 142 14.94 -2.24 -1.74
C MET A 142 14.58 -3.19 -2.90
N TYR A 143 13.49 -3.96 -2.78
CA TYR A 143 12.99 -4.82 -3.83
C TYR A 143 12.59 -4.03 -5.07
N TRP A 144 11.71 -3.04 -4.90
CA TRP A 144 11.16 -2.27 -6.00
C TRP A 144 12.19 -1.38 -6.70
N ASP A 145 13.14 -0.79 -5.95
CA ASP A 145 14.23 0.00 -6.53
C ASP A 145 15.07 -0.83 -7.51
N ARG A 146 15.30 -2.12 -7.18
CA ARG A 146 16.00 -3.04 -8.07
C ARG A 146 15.16 -3.43 -9.27
N VAL A 147 13.87 -3.68 -9.08
CA VAL A 147 12.94 -3.95 -10.19
C VAL A 147 12.96 -2.79 -11.17
N TYR A 148 12.81 -1.55 -10.71
CA TYR A 148 12.87 -0.37 -11.58
C TYR A 148 14.23 -0.19 -12.24
N THR A 149 15.32 -0.37 -11.51
CA THR A 149 16.67 -0.31 -12.09
C THR A 149 16.84 -1.34 -13.21
N SER A 150 16.38 -2.57 -13.02
CA SER A 150 16.47 -3.62 -14.04
C SER A 150 15.61 -3.38 -15.28
N MET A 151 14.42 -2.77 -15.11
CA MET A 151 13.53 -2.46 -16.22
C MET A 151 13.98 -1.21 -16.99
N ALA A 152 14.63 -0.26 -16.31
CA ALA A 152 15.17 0.95 -16.92
C ALA A 152 16.44 0.67 -17.75
N GLY A 153 17.23 -0.35 -17.39
CA GLY A 153 18.48 -0.73 -18.06
C GLY A 153 18.32 -1.49 -19.37
N GLY A 154 17.15 -1.44 -20.02
CA GLY A 154 16.94 -1.97 -21.37
C GLY A 154 17.57 -1.07 -22.43
N ASP A 155 18.88 -0.84 -22.37
CA ASP A 155 19.64 -0.24 -23.46
C ASP A 155 19.68 -1.25 -24.60
N TRP A 156 18.95 -0.94 -25.68
CA TRP A 156 19.14 -1.56 -26.97
C TRP A 156 20.53 -1.15 -27.47
N GLU A 157 21.54 -1.98 -27.22
CA GLU A 157 22.81 -1.87 -27.95
C GLU A 157 22.49 -2.06 -29.43
N GLU A 158 22.54 -0.97 -30.21
CA GLU A 158 22.51 -1.02 -31.67
C GLU A 158 23.65 -1.95 -32.13
N GLU A 159 23.29 -3.08 -32.75
CA GLU A 159 24.26 -3.96 -33.38
C GLU A 159 25.08 -3.14 -34.41
N PRO A 160 26.42 -3.15 -34.34
CA PRO A 160 27.23 -2.38 -35.28
C PRO A 160 27.12 -2.96 -36.69
N GLU A 161 26.86 -2.07 -37.66
CA GLU A 161 26.72 -2.32 -39.11
C GLU A 161 27.86 -3.14 -39.75
#